data_AF-A0A4Q2KLR9-F1
#
_entry.id   AF-A0A4Q2KLR9-F1
#
_cell.length_a   1.000
_cell.length_b   1.000
_cell.length_c   1.000
_cell.angle_alpha   90.00
_cell.angle_beta   90.00
_cell.angle_gamma   90.00
#
_symmetry.space_group_name_H-M   'P 1'
#
loop_
_entity.id
_entity.type
_entity.pdbx_description
1 polymer ?
#
loop_
_entity_poly.entity_id
_entity_poly.type
_entity_poly.pdbx_seq_one_letter_code
_entity_poly.pdbx_strand_id
1 'polypeptide(L)'
;MIERKLAAWQEAGLIDAGTTASIRAYEAEHSRPLALWAVVGIGALAIGLGLVSVVAANWEAIPGAVRLAVHFVLLAVLAAALWWRGEALLSQRPWAHEALLFVFAVLGLTFFGHLGQVYQTSSPLWQPLALWLALFAPVILLRGSSWLAAALLAVVLAYACWDFADPTRPLFGFEREERPALVLGLATAVPVLLAPLGAWMRGRSTRRDFWRRLEQLGFAYALGSASLVAAASGLDDFDSDTERFLALGTQVVQAAIGLGAAVLVFIAKRSPSGRAAACVIGGAALVLVAAHLVDGSMLGGAILFMALWVGVALAALHAGWRRIFQLAVAAIAVRLVILSFELASDLLTSGAGLIVAGLLILAVAWVAVRVSRRLAPPEESTP
;
A
#
# COMPACT_ATOMS: atom_id res chain seq x y z
N MET A 1 -20.35 28.75 -3.43
CA MET A 1 -20.77 27.60 -2.58
C MET A 1 -21.38 28.07 -1.27
N ILE A 2 -20.85 29.12 -0.63
CA ILE A 2 -21.36 29.69 0.61
C ILE A 2 -22.71 30.42 0.44
N GLU A 3 -22.94 31.17 -0.65
CA GLU A 3 -24.25 31.82 -0.89
C GLU A 3 -25.42 30.86 -0.98
N ARG A 4 -25.23 29.69 -1.60
CA ARG A 4 -26.28 28.67 -1.68
C ARG A 4 -26.62 28.11 -0.30
N LYS A 5 -25.63 28.01 0.61
CA LYS A 5 -25.84 27.53 1.99
C LYS A 5 -26.50 28.61 2.84
N LEU A 6 -26.04 29.86 2.73
CA LEU A 6 -26.64 31.00 3.44
C LEU A 6 -28.12 31.18 3.05
N ALA A 7 -28.44 31.12 1.75
CA ALA A 7 -29.83 31.16 1.28
C ALA A 7 -30.67 30.01 1.86
N ALA A 8 -30.17 28.77 1.81
CA ALA A 8 -30.88 27.62 2.35
C ALA A 8 -31.08 27.69 3.88
N TRP A 9 -30.12 28.23 4.62
CA TRP A 9 -30.23 28.40 6.07
C TRP A 9 -31.17 29.53 6.46
N GLN A 10 -31.19 30.62 5.68
CA GLN A 10 -32.13 31.70 5.88
C GLN A 10 -33.57 31.27 5.55
N GLU A 11 -33.77 30.52 4.47
CA GLU A 11 -35.06 29.95 4.06
C GLU A 11 -35.59 28.91 5.06
N ALA A 12 -34.68 28.14 5.69
CA ALA A 12 -35.00 27.23 6.78
C ALA A 12 -35.21 27.93 8.15
N GLY A 13 -35.08 29.25 8.22
CA GLY A 13 -35.25 30.03 9.47
C GLY A 13 -34.16 29.80 10.52
N LEU A 14 -33.01 29.21 10.13
CA LEU A 14 -31.90 28.93 11.05
C LEU A 14 -31.09 30.19 11.40
N ILE A 15 -31.09 31.18 10.50
CA ILE A 15 -30.39 32.46 10.65
C ILE A 15 -31.24 33.60 10.10
N ASP A 16 -31.14 34.78 10.71
CA ASP A 16 -31.83 35.98 10.24
C ASP A 16 -31.04 36.76 9.18
N ALA A 17 -31.66 37.79 8.60
CA ALA A 17 -31.05 38.62 7.56
C ALA A 17 -29.81 39.39 8.07
N GLY A 18 -29.79 39.79 9.36
CA GLY A 18 -28.66 40.51 9.96
C GLY A 18 -27.45 39.60 10.15
N THR A 19 -27.67 38.38 10.62
CA THR A 19 -26.66 37.32 10.79
C THR A 19 -26.08 36.91 9.43
N THR A 20 -26.93 36.81 8.41
CA THR A 20 -26.49 36.52 7.04
C THR A 20 -25.57 37.61 6.50
N ALA A 21 -25.88 38.89 6.76
CA ALA A 21 -25.04 40.01 6.36
C ALA A 21 -23.68 40.01 7.11
N SER A 22 -23.69 39.74 8.41
CA SER A 22 -22.47 39.66 9.23
C SER A 22 -21.55 38.51 8.80
N ILE A 23 -22.10 37.33 8.50
CA ILE A 23 -21.30 36.20 7.98
C ILE A 23 -20.71 36.54 6.61
N ARG A 24 -21.49 37.18 5.73
CA ARG A 24 -21.01 37.60 4.42
C ARG A 24 -19.87 38.62 4.52
N ALA A 25 -19.97 39.58 5.44
CA ALA A 25 -18.91 40.56 5.68
C ALA A 25 -17.63 39.88 6.22
N TYR A 26 -17.77 38.98 7.20
CA TYR A 26 -16.65 38.22 7.75
C TYR A 26 -15.95 37.37 6.68
N GLU A 27 -16.72 36.65 5.86
CA GLU A 27 -16.18 35.83 4.76
C GLU A 27 -15.54 36.67 3.66
N ALA A 28 -16.05 37.88 3.38
CA ALA A 28 -15.43 38.79 2.43
C ALA A 28 -14.05 39.27 2.94
N GLU A 29 -13.95 39.64 4.22
CA GLU A 29 -12.70 40.05 4.86
C GLU A 29 -11.70 38.89 5.05
N HIS A 30 -12.19 37.67 5.25
CA HIS A 30 -11.35 36.48 5.47
C HIS A 30 -11.22 35.59 4.23
N SER A 31 -11.72 36.05 3.08
CA SER A 31 -11.59 35.33 1.83
C SER A 31 -10.10 35.23 1.48
N ARG A 32 -9.56 34.01 1.47
CA ARG A 32 -8.22 33.79 0.91
C ARG A 32 -8.35 34.10 -0.58
N PRO A 33 -7.62 35.08 -1.12
CA PRO A 33 -7.72 35.43 -2.53
C PRO A 33 -7.13 34.27 -3.35
N LEU A 34 -7.96 33.27 -3.66
CA LEU A 34 -7.57 32.04 -4.34
C LEU A 34 -6.87 32.34 -5.66
N ALA A 35 -7.30 33.38 -6.38
CA ALA A 35 -6.64 33.84 -7.59
C ALA A 35 -5.22 34.35 -7.32
N LEU A 36 -5.00 35.16 -6.28
CA LEU A 36 -3.67 35.62 -5.89
C LEU A 36 -2.78 34.45 -5.47
N TRP A 37 -3.30 33.53 -4.64
CA TRP A 37 -2.57 32.34 -4.23
C TRP A 37 -2.31 31.37 -5.39
N ALA A 38 -3.20 31.30 -6.38
CA ALA A 38 -2.98 30.55 -7.61
C ALA A 38 -1.88 31.19 -8.46
N VAL A 39 -1.88 32.51 -8.64
CA VAL A 39 -0.81 33.24 -9.35
C VAL A 39 0.53 33.10 -8.64
N VAL A 40 0.57 33.23 -7.31
CA VAL A 40 1.78 33.00 -6.50
C VAL A 40 2.24 31.55 -6.63
N GLY A 41 1.33 30.58 -6.57
CA GLY A 41 1.64 29.17 -6.74
C GLY A 41 2.21 28.84 -8.13
N ILE A 42 1.60 29.39 -9.19
CA ILE A 42 2.08 29.25 -10.58
C ILE A 42 3.46 29.90 -10.72
N GLY A 43 3.66 31.10 -10.18
CA GLY A 43 4.94 31.79 -10.20
C GLY A 43 6.04 31.01 -9.47
N ALA A 44 5.76 30.50 -8.27
CA ALA A 44 6.69 29.67 -7.52
C ALA A 44 7.02 28.36 -8.26
N LEU A 45 6.02 27.71 -8.86
CA LEU A 45 6.21 26.50 -9.65
C LEU A 45 7.03 26.77 -10.92
N ALA A 46 6.79 27.88 -11.61
CA ALA A 46 7.57 28.28 -12.78
C ALA A 46 9.03 28.56 -12.42
N ILE A 47 9.29 29.23 -11.29
CA ILE A 47 10.65 29.44 -10.78
C ILE A 47 11.31 28.10 -10.43
N GLY A 48 10.60 27.22 -9.71
CA GLY A 48 11.10 25.90 -9.34
C GLY A 48 11.45 25.04 -10.55
N LEU A 49 10.53 24.96 -11.53
CA LEU A 49 10.77 24.28 -12.79
C LEU A 49 11.92 24.91 -13.57
N GLY A 50 11.97 26.25 -13.66
CA GLY A 50 13.06 26.96 -14.31
C GLY A 50 14.42 26.63 -13.69
N LEU A 51 14.52 26.58 -12.36
CA LEU A 51 15.76 26.19 -11.68
C LEU A 51 16.16 24.74 -11.99
N VAL A 52 15.19 23.81 -11.93
CA VAL A 52 15.42 22.40 -12.31
C VAL A 52 15.85 22.30 -13.77
N SER A 53 15.22 23.04 -14.68
CA SER A 53 15.56 23.07 -16.11
C SER A 53 16.93 23.65 -16.37
N VAL A 54 17.35 24.70 -15.66
CA VAL A 54 18.71 25.25 -15.78
C VAL A 54 19.75 24.22 -15.32
N VAL A 55 19.52 23.54 -14.20
CA VAL A 55 20.41 22.47 -13.74
C VAL A 55 20.44 21.31 -14.73
N ALA A 56 19.29 20.90 -15.25
CA ALA A 56 19.16 19.82 -16.23
C ALA A 56 19.86 20.16 -17.56
N ALA A 57 19.73 21.40 -18.05
CA ALA A 57 20.38 21.86 -19.28
C ALA A 57 21.91 21.88 -19.17
N ASN A 58 22.43 22.07 -17.96
CA ASN A 58 23.86 22.07 -17.66
C ASN A 58 24.35 20.74 -17.05
N TRP A 59 23.52 19.70 -17.05
CA TRP A 59 23.76 18.47 -16.29
C TRP A 59 25.09 17.79 -16.63
N GLU A 60 25.43 17.74 -17.92
CA GLU A 60 26.68 17.16 -18.42
C GLU A 60 27.91 18.03 -18.12
N ALA A 61 27.72 19.34 -17.95
CA ALA A 61 28.81 20.27 -17.65
C ALA A 61 29.21 20.25 -16.16
N ILE A 62 28.34 19.74 -15.28
CA ILE A 62 28.62 19.68 -13.83
C ILE A 62 29.34 18.36 -13.52
N PRO A 63 30.58 18.40 -12.97
CA PRO A 63 31.30 17.18 -12.62
C PRO A 63 30.48 16.26 -11.70
N GLY A 64 30.52 14.95 -11.93
CA GLY A 64 29.78 13.96 -11.14
C GLY A 64 30.01 14.07 -9.63
N ALA A 65 31.26 14.28 -9.22
CA ALA A 65 31.62 14.49 -7.82
C ALA A 65 30.95 15.72 -7.20
N VAL A 66 30.81 16.82 -7.95
CA VAL A 66 30.13 18.04 -7.49
C VAL A 66 28.64 17.79 -7.34
N ARG A 67 28.01 17.13 -8.33
CA ARG A 67 26.59 16.76 -8.24
C ARG A 67 26.34 15.89 -7.00
N LEU A 68 27.20 14.90 -6.75
CA LEU A 68 27.08 14.00 -5.60
C LEU A 68 27.33 14.73 -4.27
N ALA A 69 28.32 15.62 -4.22
CA ALA A 69 28.61 16.44 -3.04
C ALA A 69 27.42 17.33 -2.66
N VAL A 70 26.80 18.01 -3.64
CA VAL A 70 25.59 18.81 -3.40
C VAL A 70 24.45 17.94 -2.85
N HIS A 71 24.22 16.77 -3.45
CA HIS A 71 23.19 15.83 -3.00
C HIS A 71 23.46 15.35 -1.56
N PHE A 72 24.72 15.05 -1.23
CA PHE A 72 25.13 14.64 0.12
C PHE A 72 24.98 15.79 1.14
N VAL A 73 25.35 17.02 0.77
CA VAL A 73 25.16 18.21 1.64
C VAL A 73 23.68 18.42 1.94
N LEU A 74 22.80 18.27 0.94
CA LEU A 74 21.35 18.35 1.18
C LEU A 74 20.89 17.28 2.18
N LEU A 75 21.34 16.02 2.02
CA LEU A 75 21.04 14.96 2.99
C LEU A 75 21.55 15.30 4.39
N ALA A 76 22.78 15.80 4.51
CA ALA A 76 23.38 16.17 5.79
C ALA A 76 22.61 17.32 6.48
N VAL A 77 22.19 18.34 5.72
CA VAL A 77 21.39 19.46 6.23
C VAL A 77 20.03 18.98 6.72
N LEU A 78 19.35 18.12 5.98
CA LEU A 78 18.04 17.59 6.42
C LEU A 78 18.19 16.66 7.62
N ALA A 79 19.23 15.82 7.66
CA ALA A 79 19.53 14.99 8.82
C ALA A 79 19.79 15.85 10.07
N ALA A 80 20.59 16.91 9.94
CA ALA A 80 20.86 17.86 11.03
C ALA A 80 19.58 18.59 11.48
N ALA A 81 18.71 18.99 10.54
CA ALA A 81 17.42 19.59 10.86
C ALA A 81 16.49 18.63 11.61
N LEU A 82 16.42 17.36 11.21
CA LEU A 82 15.68 16.30 11.92
C LEU A 82 16.26 16.01 13.30
N TRP A 83 17.58 16.12 13.46
CA TRP A 83 18.26 15.94 14.74
C TRP A 83 17.96 17.10 15.70
N TRP A 84 18.22 18.34 15.27
CA TRP A 84 18.11 19.53 16.14
C TRP A 84 16.69 20.02 16.36
N ARG A 85 15.83 19.94 15.34
CA ARG A 85 14.47 20.52 15.39
C ARG A 85 13.36 19.47 15.33
N GLY A 86 13.69 18.18 15.20
CA GLY A 86 12.71 17.12 15.01
C GLY A 86 11.63 17.07 16.08
N GLU A 87 12.01 17.09 17.36
CA GLU A 87 11.04 17.03 18.48
C GLU A 87 10.16 18.29 18.57
N ALA A 88 10.77 19.46 18.38
CA ALA A 88 10.04 20.74 18.35
C ALA A 88 9.05 20.79 17.17
N LEU A 89 9.45 20.28 16.01
CA LEU A 89 8.58 20.18 14.83
C LEU A 89 7.48 19.16 15.06
N LEU A 90 7.78 17.99 15.64
CA LEU A 90 6.79 16.95 15.88
C LEU A 90 5.69 17.42 16.85
N SER A 91 6.05 18.21 17.87
CA SER A 91 5.10 18.77 18.84
C SER A 91 4.29 19.95 18.29
N GLN A 92 4.92 20.87 17.55
CA GLN A 92 4.26 22.11 17.10
C GLN A 92 3.61 21.99 15.72
N ARG A 93 4.24 21.25 14.81
CA ARG A 93 3.85 21.10 13.40
C ARG A 93 4.14 19.66 12.91
N PRO A 94 3.39 18.64 13.37
CA PRO A 94 3.65 17.24 13.04
C PRO A 94 3.76 16.96 11.53
N TRP A 95 2.97 17.66 10.72
CA TRP A 95 3.00 17.56 9.26
C TRP A 95 4.35 18.01 8.67
N ALA A 96 4.99 19.03 9.25
CA ALA A 96 6.26 19.55 8.77
C ALA A 96 7.42 18.62 9.15
N HIS A 97 7.36 18.03 10.36
CA HIS A 97 8.28 16.96 10.76
C HIS A 97 8.18 15.77 9.78
N GLU A 98 6.95 15.33 9.49
CA GLU A 98 6.73 14.22 8.59
C GLU A 98 7.20 14.51 7.15
N ALA A 99 6.90 15.70 6.63
CA ALA A 99 7.38 16.12 5.32
C ALA A 99 8.91 16.15 5.25
N LEU A 100 9.56 16.68 6.31
CA LEU A 100 11.02 16.71 6.40
C LEU A 100 11.63 15.30 6.42
N LEU A 101 11.06 14.38 7.21
CA LEU A 101 11.48 12.98 7.26
C LEU A 101 11.28 12.27 5.92
N PHE A 102 10.13 12.50 5.27
CA PHE A 102 9.83 11.91 3.97
C PHE A 102 10.79 12.42 2.89
N VAL A 103 11.04 13.73 2.81
CA VAL A 103 11.99 14.32 1.85
C VAL A 103 13.41 13.81 2.11
N PHE A 104 13.84 13.73 3.37
CA PHE A 104 15.14 13.14 3.71
C PHE A 104 15.27 11.69 3.22
N ALA A 105 14.24 10.88 3.46
CA ALA A 105 14.23 9.47 3.08
C ALA A 105 14.18 9.28 1.56
N VAL A 106 13.37 10.06 0.83
CA VAL A 106 13.31 10.03 -0.64
C VAL A 106 14.59 10.56 -1.27
N LEU A 107 15.20 11.62 -0.72
CA LEU A 107 16.53 12.05 -1.17
C LEU A 107 17.57 10.95 -0.99
N GLY A 108 17.45 10.14 0.06
CA GLY A 108 18.26 8.94 0.25
C GLY A 108 18.12 7.94 -0.90
N LEU A 109 16.89 7.69 -1.37
CA LEU A 109 16.63 6.80 -2.52
C LEU A 109 17.27 7.38 -3.79
N THR A 110 17.03 8.67 -4.07
CA THR A 110 17.56 9.32 -5.27
C THR A 110 19.08 9.43 -5.24
N PHE A 111 19.70 9.53 -4.05
CA PHE A 111 21.14 9.55 -3.89
C PHE A 111 21.79 8.27 -4.40
N PHE A 112 21.22 7.10 -4.11
CA PHE A 112 21.75 5.84 -4.63
C PHE A 112 21.59 5.70 -6.15
N GLY A 113 20.46 6.16 -6.71
CA GLY A 113 20.30 6.22 -8.17
C GLY A 113 21.34 7.14 -8.82
N HIS A 114 21.59 8.29 -8.20
CA HIS A 114 22.59 9.26 -8.65
C HIS A 114 24.02 8.74 -8.51
N LEU A 115 24.32 8.01 -7.44
CA LEU A 115 25.60 7.31 -7.25
C LEU A 115 25.86 6.34 -8.41
N GLY A 116 24.84 5.56 -8.78
CA GLY A 116 24.94 4.62 -9.90
C GLY A 116 25.14 5.30 -11.26
N GLN A 117 24.56 6.49 -11.46
CA GLN A 117 24.78 7.28 -12.68
C GLN A 117 26.21 7.84 -12.75
N VAL A 118 26.72 8.42 -11.65
CA VAL A 118 28.04 9.07 -11.62
C VAL A 118 29.16 8.04 -11.78
N TYR A 119 29.05 6.90 -11.12
CA TYR A 119 30.06 5.83 -11.17
C TYR A 119 29.76 4.74 -12.19
N GLN A 120 28.67 4.89 -12.98
CA GLN A 120 28.25 3.93 -14.00
C GLN A 120 28.12 2.49 -13.48
N THR A 121 27.60 2.32 -12.27
CA THR A 121 27.47 0.99 -11.64
C THR A 121 26.22 0.27 -12.14
N SER A 122 26.35 -1.00 -12.50
CA SER A 122 25.25 -1.87 -12.94
C SER A 122 24.77 -2.82 -11.82
N SER A 123 24.59 -2.31 -10.60
CA SER A 123 24.11 -3.13 -9.48
C SER A 123 22.59 -3.41 -9.61
N PRO A 124 22.13 -4.64 -9.30
CA PRO A 124 20.70 -4.92 -9.10
C PRO A 124 20.09 -3.96 -8.07
N LEU A 125 18.84 -3.52 -8.28
CA LEU A 125 18.19 -2.48 -7.47
C LEU A 125 18.04 -2.86 -5.99
N TRP A 126 17.92 -4.15 -5.66
CA TRP A 126 17.84 -4.61 -4.28
C TRP A 126 19.07 -4.23 -3.46
N GLN A 127 20.26 -4.10 -4.06
CA GLN A 127 21.49 -3.75 -3.32
C GLN A 127 21.45 -2.32 -2.76
N PRO A 128 21.25 -1.26 -3.57
CA PRO A 128 21.09 0.09 -3.05
C PRO A 128 19.85 0.24 -2.17
N LEU A 129 18.75 -0.48 -2.46
CA LEU A 129 17.56 -0.44 -1.60
C LEU A 129 17.77 -1.14 -0.25
N ALA A 130 18.53 -2.23 -0.19
CA ALA A 130 18.92 -2.87 1.06
C ALA A 130 19.84 -1.95 1.90
N LEU A 131 20.78 -1.26 1.25
CA LEU A 131 21.60 -0.25 1.92
C LEU A 131 20.74 0.94 2.39
N TRP A 132 19.76 1.36 1.60
CA TRP A 132 18.79 2.37 2.02
C TRP A 132 18.00 1.90 3.23
N LEU A 133 17.51 0.65 3.25
CA LEU A 133 16.80 0.10 4.40
C LEU A 133 17.70 0.09 5.64
N ALA A 134 18.96 -0.31 5.51
CA ALA A 134 19.91 -0.32 6.62
C ALA A 134 20.15 1.09 7.22
N LEU A 135 20.20 2.13 6.38
CA LEU A 135 20.51 3.49 6.82
C LEU A 135 19.28 4.32 7.22
N PHE A 136 18.17 4.19 6.48
CA PHE A 136 17.00 5.06 6.62
C PHE A 136 15.83 4.41 7.37
N ALA A 137 15.68 3.08 7.32
CA ALA A 137 14.58 2.42 8.05
C ALA A 137 14.67 2.63 9.56
N PRO A 138 15.85 2.59 10.23
CA PRO A 138 15.95 2.90 11.66
C PRO A 138 15.44 4.32 11.98
N VAL A 139 15.82 5.31 11.16
CA VAL A 139 15.38 6.70 11.33
C VAL A 139 13.86 6.80 11.16
N ILE A 140 13.28 6.16 10.14
CA ILE A 140 11.84 6.13 9.91
C ILE A 140 11.10 5.42 11.05
N LEU A 141 11.60 4.28 11.53
CA LEU A 141 10.98 3.54 12.63
C LEU A 141 11.05 4.33 13.95
N LEU A 142 12.09 5.13 14.17
CA LEU A 142 12.24 5.97 15.35
C LEU A 142 11.43 7.26 15.29
N ARG A 143 11.34 7.90 14.11
CA ARG A 143 10.77 9.25 13.95
C ARG A 143 9.40 9.30 13.26
N GLY A 144 9.06 8.30 12.44
CA GLY A 144 7.86 8.32 11.60
C GLY A 144 6.57 8.44 12.40
N SER A 145 5.68 9.33 11.96
CA SER A 145 4.46 9.68 12.70
C SER A 145 3.17 9.48 11.88
N SER A 146 3.27 9.43 10.55
CA SER A 146 2.11 9.36 9.66
C SER A 146 2.10 8.13 8.76
N TRP A 147 1.10 8.07 7.88
CA TRP A 147 0.99 7.05 6.84
C TRP A 147 2.07 7.18 5.75
N LEU A 148 2.61 8.38 5.49
CA LEU A 148 3.60 8.59 4.43
C LEU A 148 4.90 7.86 4.73
N ALA A 149 5.47 8.05 5.91
CA ALA A 149 6.69 7.34 6.31
C ALA A 149 6.48 5.83 6.40
N ALA A 150 5.32 5.38 6.90
CA ALA A 150 4.98 3.96 6.96
C ALA A 150 4.86 3.32 5.57
N ALA A 151 4.19 4.01 4.64
CA ALA A 151 4.03 3.56 3.26
C ALA A 151 5.37 3.52 2.52
N LEU A 152 6.21 4.56 2.66
CA LEU A 152 7.54 4.58 2.06
C LEU A 152 8.39 3.39 2.53
N LEU A 153 8.43 3.14 3.85
CA LEU A 153 9.17 2.01 4.40
C LEU A 153 8.64 0.67 3.87
N ALA A 154 7.32 0.48 3.87
CA ALA A 154 6.71 -0.78 3.43
C ALA A 154 6.93 -1.04 1.94
N VAL A 155 6.79 0.00 1.10
CA VAL A 155 6.98 -0.11 -0.35
C VAL A 155 8.44 -0.41 -0.68
N VAL A 156 9.38 0.32 -0.07
CA VAL A 156 10.82 0.06 -0.31
C VAL A 156 11.22 -1.32 0.17
N LEU A 157 10.72 -1.75 1.34
CA LEU A 157 10.96 -3.11 1.85
C LEU A 157 10.42 -4.18 0.89
N ALA A 158 9.15 -4.07 0.50
CA ALA A 158 8.52 -5.02 -0.41
C ALA A 158 9.27 -5.07 -1.75
N TYR A 159 9.56 -3.91 -2.34
CA TYR A 159 10.26 -3.86 -3.63
C TYR A 159 11.68 -4.44 -3.52
N ALA A 160 12.44 -4.10 -2.48
CA ALA A 160 13.78 -4.65 -2.28
C ALA A 160 13.75 -6.18 -2.13
N CYS A 161 12.78 -6.71 -1.39
CA CYS A 161 12.56 -8.15 -1.25
C CYS A 161 12.22 -8.83 -2.58
N TRP A 162 11.33 -8.27 -3.39
CA TRP A 162 10.94 -8.84 -4.68
C TRP A 162 12.04 -8.72 -5.74
N ASP A 163 12.74 -7.58 -5.81
CA ASP A 163 13.87 -7.40 -6.74
C ASP A 163 15.08 -8.28 -6.37
N PHE A 164 15.29 -8.56 -5.08
CA PHE A 164 16.25 -9.56 -4.62
C PHE A 164 15.85 -10.96 -5.07
N ALA A 165 14.56 -11.27 -4.96
CA ALA A 165 14.03 -12.58 -5.25
C ALA A 165 13.98 -12.85 -6.77
N ASP A 166 13.98 -11.81 -7.63
CA ASP A 166 13.90 -11.86 -9.11
C ASP A 166 14.63 -13.09 -9.70
N PRO A 167 13.92 -14.01 -10.39
CA PRO A 167 14.46 -15.27 -10.85
C PRO A 167 15.27 -15.11 -12.14
N THR A 168 15.21 -13.94 -12.79
CA THR A 168 15.94 -13.65 -14.04
C THR A 168 17.42 -13.35 -13.79
N ARG A 169 17.84 -13.18 -12.53
CA ARG A 169 19.20 -12.78 -12.18
C ARG A 169 19.96 -13.94 -11.53
N PRO A 170 21.30 -14.00 -11.57
CA PRO A 170 22.07 -14.88 -10.70
C PRO A 170 22.13 -14.33 -9.26
N LEU A 171 22.27 -15.20 -8.25
CA LEU A 171 22.42 -14.76 -6.84
C LEU A 171 23.64 -15.42 -6.20
N PHE A 172 24.61 -14.63 -5.75
CA PHE A 172 25.80 -15.13 -5.03
C PHE A 172 26.51 -16.34 -5.69
N GLY A 173 26.57 -16.36 -7.03
CA GLY A 173 27.20 -17.46 -7.78
C GLY A 173 26.30 -18.69 -7.99
N PHE A 174 25.10 -18.73 -7.40
CA PHE A 174 24.09 -19.70 -7.76
C PHE A 174 23.45 -19.32 -9.09
N GLU A 175 23.47 -20.26 -10.03
CA GLU A 175 22.70 -20.16 -11.26
C GLU A 175 21.20 -20.18 -10.94
N ARG A 176 20.39 -19.76 -11.93
CA ARG A 176 18.93 -19.66 -11.80
C ARG A 176 18.32 -20.94 -11.24
N GLU A 177 18.82 -22.09 -11.69
CA GLU A 177 18.31 -23.43 -11.37
C GLU A 177 18.66 -23.89 -9.95
N GLU A 178 19.68 -23.31 -9.31
CA GLU A 178 20.23 -23.80 -8.04
C GLU A 178 19.79 -22.99 -6.81
N ARG A 179 19.08 -21.87 -7.00
CA ARG A 179 18.63 -20.99 -5.90
C ARG A 179 17.75 -21.72 -4.87
N PRO A 180 18.14 -21.82 -3.59
CA PRO A 180 17.33 -22.54 -2.60
C PRO A 180 15.95 -21.88 -2.41
N ALA A 181 14.88 -22.68 -2.48
CA ALA A 181 13.50 -22.20 -2.25
C ALA A 181 13.34 -21.51 -0.88
N LEU A 182 14.13 -21.93 0.10
CA LEU A 182 14.25 -21.28 1.40
C LEU A 182 14.61 -19.80 1.29
N VAL A 183 15.61 -19.44 0.48
CA VAL A 183 16.09 -18.06 0.35
C VAL A 183 15.01 -17.17 -0.27
N LEU A 184 14.34 -17.66 -1.33
CA LEU A 184 13.27 -16.93 -2.01
C LEU A 184 12.06 -16.76 -1.10
N GLY A 185 11.64 -17.82 -0.41
CA GLY A 185 10.50 -17.80 0.49
C GLY A 185 10.74 -16.89 1.69
N LEU A 186 11.94 -16.92 2.28
CA LEU A 186 12.32 -16.00 3.35
C LEU A 186 12.24 -14.55 2.88
N ALA A 187 12.89 -14.21 1.75
CA ALA A 187 12.97 -12.84 1.26
C ALA A 187 11.59 -12.24 0.96
N THR A 188 10.74 -12.98 0.23
CA THR A 188 9.41 -12.53 -0.17
C THR A 188 8.39 -12.54 0.98
N ALA A 189 8.64 -13.26 2.07
CA ALA A 189 7.77 -13.26 3.24
C ALA A 189 8.06 -12.12 4.24
N VAL A 190 9.25 -11.50 4.19
CA VAL A 190 9.65 -10.42 5.12
C VAL A 190 8.60 -9.31 5.26
N PRO A 191 7.97 -8.79 4.18
CA PRO A 191 7.02 -7.69 4.32
C PRO A 191 5.76 -8.04 5.15
N VAL A 192 5.40 -9.32 5.26
CA VAL A 192 4.30 -9.78 6.15
C VAL A 192 4.61 -9.44 7.61
N LEU A 193 5.89 -9.45 8.02
CA LEU A 193 6.31 -9.19 9.40
C LEU A 193 6.05 -7.74 9.85
N LEU A 194 5.72 -6.84 8.93
CA LEU A 194 5.24 -5.50 9.27
C LEU A 194 3.92 -5.54 10.07
N ALA A 195 3.08 -6.56 9.83
CA ALA A 195 1.80 -6.73 10.53
C ALA A 195 2.00 -6.94 12.05
N PRO A 196 2.73 -7.98 12.51
CA PRO A 196 2.98 -8.19 13.93
C PRO A 196 3.83 -7.08 14.56
N LEU A 197 4.80 -6.51 13.83
CA LEU A 197 5.59 -5.38 14.33
C LEU A 197 4.70 -4.17 14.64
N GLY A 198 3.84 -3.78 13.70
CA GLY A 198 2.88 -2.69 13.87
C GLY A 198 1.91 -2.95 15.03
N ALA A 199 1.34 -4.17 15.09
CA ALA A 199 0.43 -4.56 16.17
C ALA A 199 1.09 -4.48 17.55
N TRP A 200 2.34 -4.95 17.68
CA TRP A 200 3.09 -4.95 18.92
C TRP A 200 3.46 -3.55 19.40
N MET A 201 3.92 -2.70 18.48
CA MET A 201 4.40 -1.35 18.80
C MET A 201 3.26 -0.36 19.04
N ARG A 202 2.09 -0.58 18.43
CA ARG A 202 0.90 0.26 18.64
C ARG A 202 0.47 0.38 20.10
N GLY A 203 0.67 -0.67 20.90
CA GLY A 203 0.39 -0.66 22.34
C GLY A 203 1.49 -0.01 23.20
N ARG A 204 2.68 0.23 22.63
CA ARG A 204 3.90 0.64 23.37
C ARG A 204 4.44 2.01 22.97
N SER A 205 3.85 2.63 21.95
CA SER A 205 4.31 3.88 21.37
C SER A 205 3.19 4.91 21.33
N THR A 206 3.54 6.18 21.55
CA THR A 206 2.65 7.34 21.39
C THR A 206 2.24 7.53 19.92
N ARG A 207 3.10 7.10 18.97
CA ARG A 207 2.90 7.19 17.51
C ARG A 207 1.94 6.11 16.96
N ARG A 208 0.72 6.05 17.50
CA ARG A 208 -0.25 4.97 17.19
C ARG A 208 -0.61 4.87 15.71
N ASP A 209 -0.67 6.00 15.01
CA ASP A 209 -1.06 6.05 13.61
C ASP A 209 -0.02 5.43 12.69
N PHE A 210 1.25 5.78 12.84
CA PHE A 210 2.37 5.17 12.10
C PHE A 210 2.35 3.64 12.23
N TRP A 211 2.31 3.12 13.47
CA TRP A 211 2.33 1.67 13.71
C TRP A 211 1.07 0.96 13.21
N ARG A 212 -0.10 1.60 13.33
CA ARG A 212 -1.34 1.09 12.73
C ARG A 212 -1.25 1.00 11.21
N ARG A 213 -0.59 1.96 10.55
CA ARG A 213 -0.39 1.92 9.08
C ARG A 213 0.57 0.81 8.69
N LEU A 214 1.63 0.59 9.46
CA LEU A 214 2.55 -0.52 9.25
C LEU A 214 1.86 -1.88 9.44
N GLU A 215 1.01 -2.01 10.48
CA GLU A 215 0.14 -3.17 10.73
C GLU A 215 -0.74 -3.46 9.51
N GLN A 216 -1.43 -2.42 9.00
CA GLN A 216 -2.33 -2.51 7.85
C GLN A 216 -1.61 -2.85 6.54
N LEU A 217 -0.41 -2.33 6.32
CA LEU A 217 0.38 -2.60 5.11
C LEU A 217 0.90 -4.04 5.09
N GLY A 218 1.38 -4.57 6.22
CA GLY A 218 1.74 -5.99 6.32
C GLY A 218 0.54 -6.93 6.15
N PHE A 219 -0.62 -6.56 6.72
CA PHE A 219 -1.88 -7.29 6.52
C PHE A 219 -2.31 -7.29 5.05
N ALA A 220 -2.27 -6.12 4.39
CA ALA A 220 -2.63 -5.97 2.99
C ALA A 220 -1.67 -6.75 2.08
N TYR A 221 -0.37 -6.76 2.41
CA TYR A 221 0.62 -7.55 1.70
C TYR A 221 0.31 -9.05 1.77
N ALA A 222 0.04 -9.59 2.97
CA ALA A 222 -0.29 -11.01 3.15
C ALA A 222 -1.58 -11.42 2.41
N LEU A 223 -2.63 -10.60 2.52
CA LEU A 223 -3.90 -10.88 1.82
C LEU A 223 -3.74 -10.73 0.30
N GLY A 224 -2.98 -9.72 -0.14
CA GLY A 224 -2.69 -9.47 -1.55
C GLY A 224 -1.90 -10.60 -2.19
N SER A 225 -0.83 -11.08 -1.54
CA SER A 225 -0.03 -12.20 -2.05
C SER A 225 -0.86 -13.48 -2.17
N ALA A 226 -1.63 -13.83 -1.14
CA ALA A 226 -2.51 -15.01 -1.19
C ALA A 226 -3.60 -14.89 -2.27
N SER A 227 -4.16 -13.68 -2.46
CA SER A 227 -5.14 -13.43 -3.51
C SER A 227 -4.54 -13.58 -4.91
N LEU A 228 -3.30 -13.11 -5.10
CA LEU A 228 -2.57 -13.26 -6.37
C LEU A 228 -2.24 -14.73 -6.64
N VAL A 229 -1.71 -15.46 -5.66
CA VAL A 229 -1.39 -16.89 -5.79
C VAL A 229 -2.65 -17.73 -6.09
N ALA A 230 -3.76 -17.48 -5.40
CA ALA A 230 -5.02 -18.18 -5.66
C ALA A 230 -5.63 -17.84 -7.04
N ALA A 231 -5.37 -16.64 -7.55
CA ALA A 231 -5.80 -16.28 -8.91
C ALA A 231 -4.90 -16.94 -9.97
N ALA A 232 -3.58 -16.92 -9.75
CA ALA A 232 -2.59 -17.51 -10.65
C ALA A 232 -2.74 -19.03 -10.77
N SER A 233 -3.11 -19.73 -9.70
CA SER A 233 -3.29 -21.21 -9.71
C SER A 233 -4.37 -21.71 -10.67
N GLY A 234 -5.23 -20.80 -11.16
CA GLY A 234 -6.24 -21.13 -12.16
C GLY A 234 -5.83 -20.82 -13.60
N LEU A 235 -4.70 -20.12 -13.82
CA LEU A 235 -4.28 -19.62 -15.13
C LEU A 235 -3.09 -20.39 -15.69
N ASP A 236 -2.09 -20.66 -14.84
CA ASP A 236 -0.79 -21.17 -15.25
C ASP A 236 -0.46 -22.48 -14.52
N ASP A 237 0.48 -23.26 -15.08
CA ASP A 237 1.10 -24.42 -14.44
C ASP A 237 2.30 -23.92 -13.62
N PHE A 238 2.21 -24.03 -12.29
CA PHE A 238 3.23 -23.52 -11.36
C PHE A 238 4.61 -24.18 -11.53
N ASP A 239 4.69 -25.28 -12.29
CA ASP A 239 5.92 -26.03 -12.57
C ASP A 239 6.74 -25.50 -13.76
N SER A 240 6.34 -24.37 -14.37
CA SER A 240 7.17 -23.74 -15.40
C SER A 240 8.43 -23.10 -14.81
N ASP A 241 9.60 -23.24 -15.49
CA ASP A 241 10.90 -22.68 -15.06
C ASP A 241 10.87 -21.17 -14.77
N THR A 242 9.84 -20.47 -15.24
CA THR A 242 9.64 -19.02 -15.09
C THR A 242 8.96 -18.63 -13.77
N GLU A 243 8.30 -19.57 -13.08
CA GLU A 243 7.43 -19.29 -11.93
C GLU A 243 7.94 -19.83 -10.58
N ARG A 244 9.26 -19.84 -10.39
CA ARG A 244 9.92 -20.39 -9.18
C ARG A 244 9.48 -19.78 -7.83
N PHE A 245 8.85 -18.61 -7.82
CA PHE A 245 8.21 -18.08 -6.60
C PHE A 245 6.96 -18.84 -6.19
N LEU A 246 6.26 -19.40 -7.16
CA LEU A 246 5.08 -20.24 -6.98
C LEU A 246 5.48 -21.68 -6.68
N ALA A 247 6.76 -22.06 -6.81
CA ALA A 247 7.24 -23.38 -6.42
C ALA A 247 6.88 -23.73 -4.95
N LEU A 248 6.50 -24.99 -4.73
CA LEU A 248 6.00 -25.49 -3.44
C LEU A 248 6.95 -25.17 -2.28
N GLY A 249 8.26 -25.36 -2.46
CA GLY A 249 9.24 -25.06 -1.42
C GLY A 249 9.23 -23.59 -0.98
N THR A 250 9.01 -22.67 -1.91
CA THR A 250 8.93 -21.22 -1.63
C THR A 250 7.64 -20.92 -0.87
N GLN A 251 6.51 -21.45 -1.35
CA GLN A 251 5.18 -21.24 -0.76
C GLN A 251 5.09 -21.82 0.67
N VAL A 252 5.69 -22.98 0.94
CA VAL A 252 5.74 -23.57 2.29
C VAL A 252 6.48 -22.65 3.27
N VAL A 253 7.60 -22.05 2.85
CA VAL A 253 8.36 -21.12 3.71
C VAL A 253 7.57 -19.83 3.95
N GLN A 254 6.95 -19.27 2.91
CA GLN A 254 6.07 -18.10 3.05
C GLN A 254 4.89 -18.39 3.98
N ALA A 255 4.27 -19.56 3.87
CA ALA A 255 3.17 -19.98 4.72
C ALA A 255 3.61 -20.15 6.18
N ALA A 256 4.77 -20.77 6.42
CA ALA A 256 5.31 -20.91 7.78
C ALA A 256 5.54 -19.54 8.45
N ILE A 257 6.13 -18.58 7.72
CA ILE A 257 6.32 -17.21 8.21
C ILE A 257 4.98 -16.49 8.40
N GLY A 258 4.04 -16.63 7.46
CA GLY A 258 2.71 -16.05 7.55
C GLY A 258 1.92 -16.55 8.75
N LEU A 259 1.98 -17.86 9.04
CA LEU A 259 1.39 -18.45 10.25
C LEU A 259 2.06 -17.93 11.52
N GLY A 260 3.39 -17.82 11.53
CA GLY A 260 4.13 -17.20 12.63
C GLY A 260 3.70 -15.75 12.86
N ALA A 261 3.55 -14.97 11.78
CA ALA A 261 3.08 -13.59 11.84
C ALA A 261 1.64 -13.50 12.37
N ALA A 262 0.75 -14.40 11.96
CA ALA A 262 -0.61 -14.50 12.48
C ALA A 262 -0.63 -14.75 13.99
N VAL A 263 0.18 -15.68 14.48
CA VAL A 263 0.32 -15.97 15.92
C VAL A 263 0.84 -14.73 16.66
N LEU A 264 1.85 -14.05 16.13
CA LEU A 264 2.39 -12.83 16.74
C LEU A 264 1.35 -11.69 16.79
N VAL A 265 0.55 -11.50 15.74
CA VAL A 265 -0.57 -10.53 15.73
C VAL A 265 -1.61 -10.90 16.78
N PHE A 266 -1.97 -12.18 16.89
CA PHE A 266 -2.92 -12.67 17.89
C PHE A 266 -2.44 -12.40 19.32
N ILE A 267 -1.15 -12.66 19.60
CA ILE A 267 -0.52 -12.39 20.90
C ILE A 267 -0.48 -10.89 21.17
N ALA A 268 -0.11 -10.08 20.18
CA ALA A 268 0.01 -8.63 20.32
C ALA A 268 -1.35 -7.93 20.55
N LYS A 269 -2.44 -8.44 19.96
CA LYS A 269 -3.75 -7.79 19.97
C LYS A 269 -4.88 -8.79 20.20
N ARG A 270 -5.21 -9.01 21.48
CA ARG A 270 -6.25 -9.97 21.90
C ARG A 270 -7.70 -9.51 21.67
N SER A 271 -7.92 -8.33 21.10
CA SER A 271 -9.25 -7.80 20.79
C SER A 271 -9.91 -8.57 19.62
N PRO A 272 -11.25 -8.52 19.45
CA PRO A 272 -11.93 -9.18 18.32
C PRO A 272 -11.33 -8.79 16.96
N SER A 273 -11.02 -7.51 16.77
CA SER A 273 -10.32 -7.01 15.59
C SER A 273 -8.91 -7.60 15.39
N GLY A 274 -8.14 -7.84 16.46
CA GLY A 274 -6.82 -8.46 16.33
C GLY A 274 -6.89 -9.96 16.05
N ARG A 275 -7.87 -10.66 16.64
CA ARG A 275 -8.16 -12.07 16.31
C ARG A 275 -8.57 -12.23 14.86
N ALA A 276 -9.47 -11.38 14.37
CA ALA A 276 -9.86 -11.37 12.96
C ALA A 276 -8.66 -11.10 12.03
N ALA A 277 -7.79 -10.14 12.36
CA ALA A 277 -6.57 -9.89 11.59
C ALA A 277 -5.66 -11.12 11.52
N ALA A 278 -5.42 -11.77 12.68
CA ALA A 278 -4.63 -12.99 12.76
C ALA A 278 -5.26 -14.14 11.95
N CYS A 279 -6.57 -14.34 12.05
CA CYS A 279 -7.28 -15.36 11.27
C CYS A 279 -7.14 -15.12 9.76
N VAL A 280 -7.25 -13.87 9.30
CA VAL A 280 -7.07 -13.55 7.87
C VAL A 280 -5.63 -13.79 7.42
N ILE A 281 -4.63 -13.36 8.19
CA ILE A 281 -3.21 -13.59 7.85
C ILE A 281 -2.91 -15.10 7.84
N GLY A 282 -3.42 -15.85 8.83
CA GLY A 282 -3.25 -17.30 8.88
C GLY A 282 -3.96 -18.03 7.74
N GLY A 283 -5.18 -17.64 7.40
CA GLY A 283 -5.91 -18.16 6.26
C GLY A 283 -5.21 -17.85 4.93
N ALA A 284 -4.70 -16.63 4.76
CA ALA A 284 -3.89 -16.25 3.61
C ALA A 284 -2.62 -17.11 3.49
N ALA A 285 -1.92 -17.37 4.60
CA ALA A 285 -0.76 -18.25 4.64
C ALA A 285 -1.10 -19.70 4.23
N LEU A 286 -2.26 -20.23 4.64
CA LEU A 286 -2.70 -21.56 4.23
C LEU A 286 -3.06 -21.63 2.73
N VAL A 287 -3.62 -20.56 2.18
CA VAL A 287 -3.96 -20.47 0.76
C VAL A 287 -2.72 -20.59 -0.13
N LEU A 288 -1.58 -20.05 0.29
CA LEU A 288 -0.31 -20.16 -0.44
C LEU A 288 0.07 -21.62 -0.74
N VAL A 289 -0.13 -22.52 0.22
CA VAL A 289 0.15 -23.96 0.02
C VAL A 289 -1.03 -24.66 -0.64
N ALA A 290 -2.27 -24.31 -0.28
CA ALA A 290 -3.47 -24.94 -0.85
C ALA A 290 -3.62 -24.67 -2.36
N ALA A 291 -3.02 -23.61 -2.88
CA ALA A 291 -2.98 -23.31 -4.31
C ALA A 291 -2.40 -24.45 -5.15
N HIS A 292 -1.42 -25.19 -4.64
CA HIS A 292 -0.87 -26.37 -5.32
C HIS A 292 -1.85 -27.54 -5.44
N LEU A 293 -2.89 -27.60 -4.60
CA LEU A 293 -3.90 -28.65 -4.69
C LEU A 293 -4.89 -28.41 -5.83
N VAL A 294 -4.94 -27.19 -6.35
CA VAL A 294 -5.87 -26.75 -7.39
C VAL A 294 -5.13 -26.21 -8.62
N ASP A 295 -3.83 -26.47 -8.70
CA ASP A 295 -2.94 -26.03 -9.77
C ASP A 295 -3.44 -26.53 -11.15
N GLY A 296 -3.36 -25.68 -12.15
CA GLY A 296 -3.92 -25.91 -13.49
C GLY A 296 -5.45 -26.02 -13.57
N SER A 297 -6.19 -25.85 -12.45
CA SER A 297 -7.65 -25.90 -12.44
C SER A 297 -8.26 -24.50 -12.34
N MET A 298 -8.76 -23.97 -13.46
CA MET A 298 -9.47 -22.67 -13.49
C MET A 298 -10.56 -22.58 -12.42
N LEU A 299 -11.39 -23.62 -12.31
CA LEU A 299 -12.46 -23.69 -11.31
C LEU A 299 -11.90 -23.83 -9.89
N GLY A 300 -10.86 -24.66 -9.70
CA GLY A 300 -10.21 -24.85 -8.40
C GLY A 300 -9.60 -23.56 -7.85
N GLY A 301 -8.82 -22.84 -8.67
CA GLY A 301 -8.26 -21.53 -8.30
C GLY A 301 -9.35 -20.48 -8.00
N ALA A 302 -10.42 -20.44 -8.81
CA ALA A 302 -11.55 -19.56 -8.53
C ALA A 302 -12.24 -19.88 -7.20
N ILE A 303 -12.46 -21.17 -6.89
CA ILE A 303 -13.04 -21.61 -5.61
C ILE A 303 -12.12 -21.23 -4.46
N LEU A 304 -10.81 -21.46 -4.57
CA LEU A 304 -9.84 -21.12 -3.54
C LEU A 304 -9.81 -19.60 -3.27
N PHE A 305 -9.80 -18.78 -4.33
CA PHE A 305 -9.90 -17.32 -4.21
C PHE A 305 -11.18 -16.91 -3.50
N MET A 306 -12.33 -17.45 -3.91
CA MET A 306 -13.61 -17.14 -3.28
C MET A 306 -13.64 -17.58 -1.81
N ALA A 307 -13.08 -18.75 -1.48
CA ALA A 307 -12.98 -19.25 -0.11
C ALA A 307 -12.15 -18.32 0.79
N LEU A 308 -11.01 -17.82 0.29
CA LEU A 308 -10.19 -16.81 0.97
C LEU A 308 -11.04 -15.58 1.31
N TRP A 309 -11.71 -15.00 0.31
CA TRP A 309 -12.47 -13.77 0.49
C TRP A 309 -13.77 -13.96 1.30
N VAL A 310 -14.38 -15.14 1.28
CA VAL A 310 -15.45 -15.50 2.22
C VAL A 310 -14.92 -15.52 3.65
N GLY A 311 -13.74 -16.11 3.88
CA GLY A 311 -13.05 -16.05 5.18
C GLY A 311 -12.77 -14.62 5.64
N VAL A 312 -12.31 -13.75 4.73
CA VAL A 312 -12.12 -12.32 5.00
C VAL A 312 -13.45 -11.63 5.35
N ALA A 313 -14.53 -11.92 4.63
CA ALA A 313 -15.86 -11.37 4.91
C ALA A 313 -16.36 -11.78 6.30
N LEU A 314 -16.21 -13.06 6.67
CA LEU A 314 -16.58 -13.58 7.99
C LEU A 314 -15.74 -12.94 9.11
N ALA A 315 -14.43 -12.79 8.90
CA ALA A 315 -13.55 -12.10 9.84
C ALA A 315 -13.93 -10.62 9.98
N ALA A 316 -14.27 -9.95 8.88
CA ALA A 316 -14.73 -8.57 8.88
C ALA A 316 -16.07 -8.40 9.62
N LEU A 317 -17.00 -9.35 9.50
CA LEU A 317 -18.25 -9.36 10.30
C LEU A 317 -17.94 -9.50 11.79
N HIS A 318 -17.06 -10.43 12.17
CA HIS A 318 -16.67 -10.63 13.57
C HIS A 318 -15.98 -9.40 14.17
N ALA A 319 -15.20 -8.67 13.36
CA ALA A 319 -14.46 -7.49 13.80
C ALA A 319 -15.19 -6.14 13.62
N GLY A 320 -16.38 -6.13 13.00
CA GLY A 320 -17.11 -4.90 12.67
C GLY A 320 -16.51 -4.07 11.52
N TRP A 321 -15.65 -4.65 10.68
CA TRP A 321 -14.95 -3.93 9.61
C TRP A 321 -15.81 -3.73 8.35
N ARG A 322 -16.75 -2.78 8.39
CA ARG A 322 -17.68 -2.47 7.28
C ARG A 322 -17.00 -2.36 5.91
N ARG A 323 -15.93 -1.54 5.80
CA ARG A 323 -15.24 -1.33 4.52
C ARG A 323 -14.57 -2.58 3.97
N ILE A 324 -13.97 -3.40 4.85
CA ILE A 324 -13.31 -4.66 4.44
C ILE A 324 -14.35 -5.70 4.05
N PHE A 325 -15.48 -5.77 4.75
CA PHE A 325 -16.60 -6.63 4.36
C PHE A 325 -17.13 -6.27 2.98
N GLN A 326 -17.33 -4.99 2.70
CA GLN A 326 -17.76 -4.50 1.39
C GLN A 326 -16.74 -4.82 0.29
N LEU A 327 -15.45 -4.64 0.58
CA LEU A 327 -14.37 -5.01 -0.33
C LEU A 327 -14.37 -6.51 -0.63
N ALA A 328 -14.59 -7.36 0.39
CA ALA A 328 -14.64 -8.80 0.22
C ALA A 328 -15.82 -9.26 -0.64
N VAL A 329 -17.00 -8.70 -0.41
CA VAL A 329 -18.18 -8.95 -1.26
C VAL A 329 -17.91 -8.50 -2.70
N ALA A 330 -17.27 -7.35 -2.89
CA ALA A 330 -16.91 -6.87 -4.22
C ALA A 330 -15.87 -7.78 -4.90
N ALA A 331 -14.83 -8.23 -4.19
CA ALA A 331 -13.81 -9.13 -4.73
C ALA A 331 -14.42 -10.47 -5.18
N ILE A 332 -15.32 -11.05 -4.38
CA ILE A 332 -16.05 -12.28 -4.74
C ILE A 332 -16.91 -12.04 -5.98
N ALA A 333 -17.66 -10.93 -6.02
CA ALA A 333 -18.50 -10.59 -7.16
C ALA A 333 -17.68 -10.41 -8.46
N VAL A 334 -16.55 -9.71 -8.37
CA VAL A 334 -15.63 -9.53 -9.51
C VAL A 334 -15.07 -10.89 -9.95
N ARG A 335 -14.61 -11.75 -9.04
CA ARG A 335 -14.09 -13.07 -9.43
C ARG A 335 -15.18 -13.96 -10.05
N LEU A 336 -16.42 -13.91 -9.56
CA LEU A 336 -17.55 -14.61 -10.18
C LEU A 336 -17.81 -14.15 -11.62
N VAL A 337 -17.73 -12.84 -11.86
CA VAL A 337 -17.84 -12.29 -13.22
C VAL A 337 -16.69 -12.77 -14.10
N ILE A 338 -15.44 -12.71 -13.61
CA ILE A 338 -14.26 -13.19 -14.36
C ILE A 338 -14.42 -14.69 -14.68
N LEU A 339 -14.77 -15.52 -13.68
CA LEU A 339 -15.00 -16.95 -13.86
C LEU A 339 -16.10 -17.23 -14.90
N SER A 340 -17.15 -16.42 -14.95
CA SER A 340 -18.20 -16.59 -15.95
C SER A 340 -17.68 -16.38 -17.37
N PHE A 341 -16.76 -15.43 -17.58
CA PHE A 341 -16.11 -15.23 -18.87
C PHE A 341 -15.10 -16.34 -19.19
N GLU A 342 -14.35 -16.80 -18.19
CA GLU A 342 -13.40 -17.91 -18.32
C GLU A 342 -14.10 -19.21 -18.78
N LEU A 343 -15.29 -19.51 -18.24
CA LEU A 343 -16.07 -20.70 -18.59
C LEU A 343 -16.88 -20.56 -19.89
N ALA A 344 -17.15 -19.33 -20.31
CA ALA A 344 -18.05 -19.00 -21.41
C ALA A 344 -17.32 -18.33 -22.59
N SER A 345 -16.03 -18.64 -22.79
CA SER A 345 -15.19 -17.99 -23.83
C SER A 345 -15.85 -17.98 -25.21
N ASP A 346 -16.51 -19.07 -25.57
CA ASP A 346 -17.19 -19.22 -26.87
C ASP A 346 -18.47 -18.37 -26.97
N LEU A 347 -19.15 -18.11 -25.85
CA LEU A 347 -20.40 -17.33 -25.82
C LEU A 347 -20.15 -15.85 -26.13
N LEU A 348 -18.96 -15.32 -25.80
CA LEU A 348 -18.57 -13.94 -26.10
C LEU A 348 -18.43 -13.65 -27.59
N THR A 349 -18.28 -14.69 -28.41
CA THR A 349 -18.18 -14.55 -29.87
C THR A 349 -19.55 -14.32 -30.53
N SER A 350 -20.65 -14.44 -29.78
CA SER A 350 -22.03 -14.27 -30.27
C SER A 350 -22.75 -13.08 -29.62
N GLY A 351 -23.58 -12.38 -30.39
CA GLY A 351 -24.39 -11.25 -29.87
C GLY A 351 -25.38 -11.67 -28.77
N ALA A 352 -25.92 -12.89 -28.83
CA ALA A 352 -26.79 -13.44 -27.78
C ALA A 352 -26.01 -13.74 -26.49
N GLY A 353 -24.79 -14.29 -26.59
CA GLY A 353 -23.96 -14.55 -25.43
C GLY A 353 -23.49 -13.28 -24.72
N LEU A 354 -23.26 -12.17 -25.44
CA LEU A 354 -23.00 -10.86 -24.84
C LEU A 354 -24.19 -10.35 -24.00
N ILE A 355 -25.43 -10.54 -24.48
CA ILE A 355 -26.64 -10.15 -23.73
C ILE A 355 -26.76 -10.98 -22.44
N VAL A 356 -26.56 -12.30 -22.53
CA VAL A 356 -26.61 -13.21 -21.38
C VAL A 356 -25.53 -12.85 -20.35
N ALA A 357 -24.29 -12.60 -20.81
CA ALA A 357 -23.20 -12.15 -19.95
C ALA A 357 -23.52 -10.81 -19.25
N GLY A 358 -24.10 -9.85 -19.97
CA GLY A 358 -24.54 -8.58 -19.40
C GLY A 358 -25.59 -8.75 -18.30
N LEU A 359 -26.59 -9.61 -18.53
CA LEU A 359 -27.61 -9.93 -17.53
C LEU A 359 -27.02 -10.63 -16.30
N LEU A 360 -26.06 -11.54 -16.48
CA LEU A 360 -25.37 -12.23 -15.39
C LEU A 360 -24.58 -11.25 -14.52
N ILE A 361 -23.83 -10.33 -15.13
CA ILE A 361 -23.08 -9.28 -14.40
C ILE A 361 -24.02 -8.42 -13.56
N LEU A 362 -25.14 -7.98 -14.14
CA LEU A 362 -26.15 -7.20 -13.43
C LEU A 362 -26.75 -7.98 -12.26
N ALA A 363 -27.02 -9.27 -12.44
CA ALA A 363 -27.53 -10.13 -11.38
C ALA A 363 -26.50 -10.29 -10.24
N VAL A 364 -25.24 -10.57 -10.55
CA VAL A 364 -24.16 -10.69 -9.55
C VAL A 364 -23.97 -9.38 -8.81
N ALA A 365 -23.92 -8.25 -9.51
CA ALA A 365 -23.79 -6.92 -8.91
C ALA A 365 -24.98 -6.60 -7.99
N TRP A 366 -26.21 -6.91 -8.42
CA TRP A 366 -27.40 -6.70 -7.60
C TRP A 366 -27.39 -7.55 -6.32
N VAL A 367 -27.01 -8.84 -6.42
CA VAL A 367 -26.85 -9.71 -5.25
C VAL A 367 -25.78 -9.16 -4.31
N ALA A 368 -24.62 -8.76 -4.84
CA ALA A 368 -23.52 -8.19 -4.07
C ALA A 368 -23.95 -6.93 -3.29
N VAL A 369 -24.66 -6.00 -3.94
CA VAL A 369 -25.20 -4.80 -3.30
C VAL A 369 -26.23 -5.16 -2.22
N ARG A 370 -27.11 -6.13 -2.47
CA ARG A 370 -28.12 -6.57 -1.52
C ARG A 370 -27.51 -7.23 -0.28
N VAL A 371 -26.52 -8.11 -0.46
CA VAL A 371 -25.77 -8.75 0.61
C VAL A 371 -25.00 -7.71 1.41
N SER A 372 -24.31 -6.81 0.72
CA SER A 372 -23.57 -5.70 1.33
C SER A 372 -24.47 -4.83 2.22
N ARG A 373 -25.62 -4.37 1.71
CA ARG A 373 -26.54 -3.52 2.49
C ARG A 373 -27.17 -4.23 3.69
N ARG A 374 -27.41 -5.54 3.59
CA ARG A 374 -28.08 -6.32 4.65
C ARG A 374 -27.16 -6.77 5.76
N LEU A 375 -25.93 -7.17 5.41
CA LEU A 375 -25.01 -7.83 6.34
C LEU A 375 -23.86 -6.92 6.77
N ALA A 376 -23.62 -5.80 6.10
CA ALA A 376 -22.54 -4.91 6.48
C ALA A 376 -22.72 -4.44 7.94
N PRO A 377 -21.66 -4.48 8.75
CA PRO A 377 -21.66 -3.87 10.08
C PRO A 377 -22.14 -2.41 10.03
N PRO A 378 -22.78 -1.93 11.11
CA PRO A 378 -23.17 -0.52 11.23
C PRO A 378 -21.95 0.40 11.13
N GLU A 379 -22.15 1.63 10.64
CA GLU A 379 -21.09 2.63 10.64
C GLU A 379 -20.75 3.02 12.08
N GLU A 380 -19.48 2.94 12.46
CA GLU A 380 -19.01 3.54 13.71
C GLU A 380 -19.33 5.03 13.67
N SER A 381 -20.35 5.45 14.42
CA SER A 381 -20.55 6.84 14.79
C SER A 381 -19.34 7.25 15.62
N THR A 382 -18.43 8.00 15.01
CA THR A 382 -17.26 8.55 15.70
C THR A 382 -17.76 9.52 16.78
N PRO A 383 -17.42 9.34 18.07
CA PRO A 383 -17.53 10.42 19.03
C PRO A 383 -16.50 11.52 18.76
#